data_AF-A0A1F6EQY9-F1
#
_entry.id   AF-A0A1F6EQY9-F1
#
_cell.length_a   1.000
_cell.length_b   1.000
_cell.length_c   1.000
_cell.angle_alpha   90.00
_cell.angle_beta   90.00
_cell.angle_gamma   90.00
#
_symmetry.space_group_name_H-M   'P 1'
#
loop_
_entity.id
_entity.type
_entity.pdbx_description
1 polymer ?
#
loop_
_entity_poly.entity_id
_entity_poly.type
_entity_poly.pdbx_seq_one_letter_code
_entity_poly.pdbx_strand_id
1 'polypeptide(L)'
;MENTAISWRYGALGAAALIIIGISAWWFMGKETPFVHPFPLVAGETVENWNFQGLHAEGSENEARVRAEIERLEGRFGNPEKDPTDYIVNVSIANQYRILGDGKKEYEYLGRALFIDSSGTGLALHNMGNLLAELGALESAKLAFQNAVRAQALPQYKNAYIRFLELYMPENTEAIKAAKDGRYTEDVVEVDGESVIME
;
A
#
# COMPACT_ATOMS: atom_id res chain seq x y z
N MET A 1 -43.03 53.29 -32.23
CA MET A 1 -41.65 52.84 -32.04
C MET A 1 -41.56 52.28 -30.65
N GLU A 2 -41.42 50.96 -30.51
CA GLU A 2 -40.64 50.36 -29.41
C GLU A 2 -40.36 48.89 -29.74
N ASN A 3 -39.08 48.55 -29.62
CA ASN A 3 -38.43 47.32 -30.08
C ASN A 3 -38.46 46.30 -28.93
N THR A 4 -39.17 45.19 -29.09
CA THR A 4 -39.17 44.08 -28.11
C THR A 4 -38.65 42.77 -28.73
N ALA A 5 -37.59 42.86 -29.54
CA ALA A 5 -36.96 41.69 -30.15
C ALA A 5 -35.64 41.26 -29.47
N ILE A 6 -35.37 41.74 -28.24
CA ILE A 6 -34.09 41.50 -27.54
C ILE A 6 -34.36 41.10 -26.09
N SER A 7 -34.78 39.86 -25.84
CA SER A 7 -34.74 39.31 -24.47
C SER A 7 -34.60 37.78 -24.39
N TRP A 8 -35.00 37.03 -25.41
CA TRP A 8 -35.00 35.56 -25.34
C TRP A 8 -33.70 34.87 -25.78
N ARG A 9 -32.87 35.53 -26.62
CA ARG A 9 -31.64 34.91 -27.16
C ARG A 9 -30.46 34.89 -26.17
N TYR A 10 -30.43 35.79 -25.17
CA TYR A 10 -29.36 35.85 -24.18
C TYR A 10 -29.59 34.92 -22.96
N GLY A 11 -30.86 34.60 -22.63
CA GLY A 11 -31.19 33.65 -21.55
C GLY A 11 -30.80 32.22 -21.88
N ALA A 12 -31.00 31.78 -23.13
CA ALA A 12 -30.66 30.41 -23.55
C ALA A 12 -29.14 30.17 -23.67
N LEU A 13 -28.37 31.18 -24.09
CA LEU A 13 -26.91 31.09 -24.19
C LEU A 13 -26.23 31.12 -22.81
N GLY A 14 -26.75 31.89 -21.85
CA GLY A 14 -26.25 31.91 -20.48
C GLY A 14 -26.44 30.58 -19.74
N ALA A 15 -27.60 29.92 -19.93
CA ALA A 15 -27.88 28.62 -19.32
C ALA A 15 -27.01 27.49 -19.93
N ALA A 16 -26.79 27.49 -21.24
CA ALA A 16 -25.94 26.49 -21.90
C ALA A 16 -24.46 26.62 -21.49
N ALA A 17 -23.94 27.84 -21.34
CA ALA A 17 -22.56 28.07 -20.91
C ALA A 17 -22.30 27.59 -19.45
N LEU A 18 -23.26 27.81 -18.54
CA LEU A 18 -23.15 27.34 -17.16
C LEU A 18 -23.26 25.82 -17.03
N ILE A 19 -24.04 25.15 -17.88
CA ILE A 19 -24.11 23.68 -17.92
C ILE A 19 -22.79 23.10 -18.43
N ILE A 20 -22.17 23.69 -19.45
CA ILE A 20 -20.88 23.21 -19.98
C ILE A 20 -19.76 23.42 -18.96
N ILE A 21 -19.72 24.56 -18.27
CA ILE A 21 -18.76 24.82 -17.19
C ILE A 21 -19.02 23.90 -15.98
N GLY A 22 -20.28 23.67 -15.62
CA GLY A 22 -20.65 22.74 -14.55
C GLY A 22 -20.27 21.29 -14.86
N ILE A 23 -20.48 20.82 -16.10
CA ILE A 23 -20.10 19.48 -16.54
C ILE A 23 -18.58 19.34 -16.61
N SER A 24 -17.86 20.34 -17.13
CA SER A 24 -16.39 20.29 -17.17
C SER A 24 -15.77 20.40 -15.77
N ALA A 25 -16.33 21.23 -14.89
CA ALA A 25 -15.94 21.29 -13.48
C ALA A 25 -16.24 19.98 -12.74
N TRP A 26 -17.36 19.30 -13.03
CA TRP A 26 -17.67 17.97 -12.48
C TRP A 26 -16.74 16.89 -13.03
N TRP A 27 -16.35 16.97 -14.31
CA TRP A 27 -15.39 16.05 -14.94
C TRP A 27 -13.95 16.23 -14.42
N PHE A 28 -13.58 17.45 -14.00
CA PHE A 28 -12.28 17.76 -13.40
C PHE A 28 -12.25 17.55 -11.87
N MET A 29 -13.38 17.74 -11.16
CA MET A 29 -13.48 17.50 -9.70
C MET A 29 -13.75 16.03 -9.35
N GLY A 30 -14.31 15.24 -10.27
CA GLY A 30 -14.62 13.82 -10.03
C GLY A 30 -13.50 12.84 -10.39
N LYS A 31 -12.39 13.30 -10.97
CA LYS A 31 -11.19 12.46 -11.12
C LYS A 31 -10.39 12.58 -9.83
N GLU A 32 -10.77 11.79 -8.84
CA GLU A 32 -9.83 11.43 -7.78
C GLU A 32 -8.52 11.06 -8.47
N THR A 33 -7.44 11.78 -8.15
CA THR A 33 -6.12 11.38 -8.62
C THR A 33 -5.95 9.93 -8.19
N PRO A 34 -5.71 8.99 -9.13
CA PRO A 34 -5.61 7.58 -8.76
C PRO A 34 -4.56 7.45 -7.67
N PHE A 35 -4.91 6.78 -6.57
CA PHE A 35 -4.00 6.57 -5.46
C PHE A 35 -2.71 5.93 -6.01
N VAL A 36 -1.63 6.70 -5.99
CA VAL A 36 -0.31 6.20 -6.37
C VAL A 36 0.28 5.57 -5.13
N HIS A 37 0.45 4.26 -5.18
CA HIS A 37 0.98 3.51 -4.05
C HIS A 37 2.41 3.98 -3.73
N PRO A 38 2.72 4.37 -2.47
CA PRO A 38 4.03 4.97 -2.13
C PRO A 38 5.17 3.96 -2.13
N PHE A 39 4.86 2.67 -2.23
CA PHE A 39 5.83 1.59 -2.36
C PHE A 39 5.55 0.84 -3.68
N PRO A 40 6.04 1.32 -4.84
CA PRO A 40 5.83 0.62 -6.10
C PRO A 40 6.60 -0.72 -6.10
N LEU A 41 6.11 -1.69 -6.89
CA LEU A 41 6.87 -2.91 -7.14
C LEU A 41 8.20 -2.58 -7.83
N VAL A 42 9.23 -3.36 -7.52
CA VAL A 42 10.54 -3.30 -8.19
C VAL A 42 10.35 -3.50 -9.69
N ALA A 43 11.10 -2.74 -10.48
CA ALA A 43 10.96 -2.75 -11.94
C ALA A 43 11.15 -4.17 -12.50
N GLY A 44 10.17 -4.62 -13.29
CA GLY A 44 10.16 -5.96 -13.88
C GLY A 44 9.37 -7.00 -13.09
N GLU A 45 9.03 -6.74 -11.82
CA GLU A 45 8.12 -7.60 -11.08
C GLU A 45 6.65 -7.29 -11.39
N THR A 46 5.85 -8.35 -11.43
CA THR A 46 4.40 -8.27 -11.58
C THR A 46 3.74 -9.26 -10.64
N VAL A 47 2.62 -8.88 -10.03
CA VAL A 47 1.74 -9.79 -9.29
C VAL A 47 0.65 -10.28 -10.23
N GLU A 48 0.65 -11.57 -10.53
CA GLU A 48 -0.34 -12.20 -11.43
C GLU A 48 -1.73 -12.28 -10.79
N ASN A 49 -1.77 -12.66 -9.51
CA ASN A 49 -3.00 -12.77 -8.74
C ASN A 49 -2.78 -12.16 -7.35
N TRP A 50 -3.54 -11.12 -7.05
CA TRP A 50 -3.48 -10.43 -5.76
C TRP A 50 -4.23 -11.17 -4.65
N ASN A 51 -5.02 -12.19 -4.98
CA ASN A 51 -5.79 -12.93 -4.00
C ASN A 51 -5.09 -14.25 -3.65
N PHE A 52 -5.12 -14.58 -2.37
CA PHE A 52 -4.62 -15.84 -1.82
C PHE A 52 -5.68 -16.49 -0.94
N GLN A 53 -5.42 -17.70 -0.45
CA GLN A 53 -6.37 -18.42 0.39
C GLN A 53 -6.52 -17.70 1.73
N GLY A 54 -7.68 -17.06 1.94
CA GLY A 54 -8.05 -16.49 3.23
C GLY A 54 -8.18 -17.55 4.33
N LEU A 55 -8.13 -17.11 5.59
CA LEU A 55 -8.20 -17.96 6.78
C LEU A 55 -9.60 -18.57 7.00
N HIS A 56 -10.62 -17.94 6.45
CA HIS A 56 -12.01 -18.33 6.61
C HIS A 56 -12.63 -18.70 5.26
N ALA A 57 -13.51 -19.69 5.28
CA ALA A 57 -14.27 -20.06 4.09
C ALA A 57 -15.19 -18.91 3.66
N GLU A 58 -15.34 -18.75 2.35
CA GLU A 58 -16.22 -17.75 1.77
C GLU A 58 -17.68 -17.95 2.25
N GLY A 59 -18.35 -16.86 2.63
CA GLY A 59 -19.70 -16.84 3.19
C GLY A 59 -19.82 -17.31 4.64
N SER A 60 -18.70 -17.60 5.32
CA SER A 60 -18.75 -18.05 6.73
C SER A 60 -19.09 -16.92 7.70
N GLU A 61 -19.63 -17.26 8.88
CA GLU A 61 -19.87 -16.30 9.96
C GLU A 61 -18.58 -15.55 10.36
N ASN A 62 -17.44 -16.23 10.32
CA ASN A 62 -16.16 -15.62 10.63
C ASN A 62 -15.73 -14.59 9.57
N GLU A 63 -16.00 -14.83 8.29
CA GLU A 63 -15.77 -13.83 7.25
C GLU A 63 -16.64 -12.59 7.45
N ALA A 64 -17.93 -12.77 7.77
CA ALA A 64 -18.84 -11.66 8.06
C ALA A 64 -18.36 -10.83 9.25
N ARG A 65 -17.79 -11.46 10.29
CA ARG A 65 -17.18 -10.76 11.43
C ARG A 65 -15.96 -9.94 11.03
N VAL A 66 -15.10 -10.46 10.14
CA VAL A 66 -13.94 -9.71 9.63
C VAL A 66 -14.39 -8.50 8.81
N ARG A 67 -15.44 -8.63 7.99
CA ARG A 67 -16.00 -7.51 7.24
C ARG A 67 -16.61 -6.44 8.14
N ALA A 68 -17.37 -6.83 9.16
CA ALA A 68 -17.90 -5.90 10.16
C ALA A 68 -16.78 -5.19 10.94
N GLU A 69 -15.66 -5.87 11.19
CA GLU A 69 -14.49 -5.27 11.82
C GLU A 69 -13.81 -4.22 10.92
N ILE A 70 -13.73 -4.47 9.60
CA ILE A 70 -13.25 -3.46 8.63
C ILE A 70 -14.13 -2.21 8.71
N GLU A 71 -15.46 -2.35 8.61
CA GLU A 71 -16.38 -1.21 8.68
C GLU A 71 -16.22 -0.43 10.00
N ARG A 72 -16.07 -1.15 11.12
CA ARG A 72 -15.82 -0.55 12.44
C ARG A 72 -14.51 0.23 12.48
N LEU A 73 -13.45 -0.27 11.85
CA LEU A 73 -12.14 0.38 11.78
C LEU A 73 -12.19 1.61 10.86
N GLU A 74 -12.85 1.53 9.70
CA GLU A 74 -13.03 2.67 8.79
C GLU A 74 -13.75 3.83 9.45
N GLY A 75 -14.74 3.55 10.32
CA GLY A 75 -15.40 4.56 11.13
C GLY A 75 -14.52 5.27 12.17
N ARG A 76 -13.23 4.89 12.30
CA ARG A 76 -12.28 5.52 13.23
C ARG A 76 -11.38 6.58 12.60
N PHE A 77 -11.38 6.70 11.27
CA PHE A 77 -10.52 7.67 10.57
C PHE A 77 -10.83 9.12 10.96
N GLY A 78 -9.80 9.98 10.87
CA GLY A 78 -9.97 11.44 10.95
C GLY A 78 -10.15 11.98 12.37
N ASN A 79 -9.79 11.19 13.39
CA ASN A 79 -9.74 11.66 14.77
C ASN A 79 -8.28 11.77 15.26
N PRO A 80 -7.64 12.96 15.13
CA PRO A 80 -6.23 13.14 15.48
C PRO A 80 -5.96 13.05 16.99
N GLU A 81 -7.00 13.11 17.83
CA GLU A 81 -6.89 13.04 19.29
C GLU A 81 -7.11 11.62 19.85
N LYS A 82 -7.43 10.63 19.01
CA LYS A 82 -7.67 9.24 19.44
C LYS A 82 -6.52 8.31 19.09
N ASP A 83 -6.19 7.46 20.05
CA ASP A 83 -5.56 6.16 19.84
C ASP A 83 -6.66 5.17 19.40
N PRO A 84 -6.54 4.44 18.27
CA PRO A 84 -5.40 4.39 17.34
C PRO A 84 -5.34 5.53 16.33
N THR A 85 -4.11 5.92 15.96
CA THR A 85 -3.85 6.87 14.86
C THR A 85 -4.32 6.30 13.51
N ASP A 86 -4.52 7.17 12.52
CA ASP A 86 -4.89 6.73 11.17
C ASP A 86 -3.87 5.77 10.55
N TYR A 87 -2.58 5.86 10.92
CA TYR A 87 -1.58 4.85 10.57
C TYR A 87 -1.96 3.46 11.08
N ILE A 88 -2.25 3.37 12.39
CA ILE A 88 -2.60 2.10 13.04
C ILE A 88 -3.94 1.59 12.52
N VAL A 89 -4.91 2.46 12.23
CA VAL A 89 -6.18 2.08 11.59
C VAL A 89 -5.93 1.46 10.23
N ASN A 90 -5.13 2.08 9.36
CA ASN A 90 -4.79 1.53 8.04
C ASN A 90 -4.10 0.15 8.15
N VAL A 91 -3.10 0.01 9.02
CA VAL A 91 -2.43 -1.28 9.24
C VAL A 91 -3.42 -2.33 9.78
N SER A 92 -4.33 -1.94 10.67
CA SER A 92 -5.34 -2.85 11.22
C SER A 92 -6.31 -3.34 10.17
N ILE A 93 -6.75 -2.47 9.26
CA ILE A 93 -7.62 -2.83 8.13
C ILE A 93 -6.87 -3.73 7.15
N ALA A 94 -5.61 -3.44 6.83
CA ALA A 94 -4.79 -4.31 6.00
C ALA A 94 -4.71 -5.75 6.57
N ASN A 95 -4.51 -5.89 7.89
CA ASN A 95 -4.52 -7.19 8.55
C ASN A 95 -5.87 -7.91 8.43
N GLN A 96 -7.00 -7.20 8.39
CA GLN A 96 -8.31 -7.82 8.13
C GLN A 96 -8.40 -8.34 6.69
N TYR A 97 -7.93 -7.56 5.71
CA TYR A 97 -7.89 -8.02 4.32
C TYR A 97 -6.96 -9.20 4.09
N ARG A 98 -5.86 -9.30 4.86
CA ARG A 98 -5.03 -10.50 4.92
C ARG A 98 -5.83 -11.73 5.34
N ILE A 99 -6.67 -11.62 6.37
CA ILE A 99 -7.53 -12.71 6.84
C ILE A 99 -8.52 -13.13 5.74
N LEU A 100 -9.01 -12.18 4.94
CA LEU A 100 -9.90 -12.43 3.80
C LEU A 100 -9.18 -12.98 2.56
N GLY A 101 -7.85 -12.88 2.50
CA GLY A 101 -7.08 -13.23 1.31
C GLY A 101 -7.15 -12.19 0.17
N ASP A 102 -7.59 -10.97 0.47
CA ASP A 102 -7.63 -9.86 -0.49
C ASP A 102 -6.33 -9.06 -0.42
N GLY A 103 -5.29 -9.57 -1.07
CA GLY A 103 -3.97 -8.95 -1.07
C GLY A 103 -3.95 -7.61 -1.79
N LYS A 104 -4.90 -7.33 -2.71
CA LYS A 104 -4.97 -6.01 -3.37
C LYS A 104 -5.38 -4.93 -2.37
N LYS A 105 -6.37 -5.23 -1.53
CA LYS A 105 -6.79 -4.32 -0.47
C LYS A 105 -5.77 -4.26 0.67
N GLU A 106 -5.16 -5.38 1.04
CA GLU A 106 -4.03 -5.37 1.98
C GLU A 106 -2.93 -4.42 1.51
N TYR A 107 -2.51 -4.54 0.25
CA TYR A 107 -1.53 -3.65 -0.38
C TYR A 107 -1.96 -2.18 -0.30
N GLU A 108 -3.19 -1.87 -0.74
CA GLU A 108 -3.72 -0.50 -0.73
C GLU A 108 -3.65 0.15 0.66
N TYR A 109 -4.14 -0.54 1.71
CA TYR A 109 -4.17 0.01 3.07
C TYR A 109 -2.77 0.09 3.70
N LEU A 110 -1.87 -0.84 3.40
CA LEU A 110 -0.47 -0.70 3.80
C LEU A 110 0.18 0.51 3.13
N GLY A 111 -0.10 0.75 1.84
CA GLY A 111 0.32 1.98 1.16
C GLY A 111 -0.21 3.25 1.81
N ARG A 112 -1.49 3.27 2.19
CA ARG A 112 -2.07 4.40 2.92
C ARG A 112 -1.37 4.64 4.27
N ALA A 113 -1.02 3.57 5.00
CA ALA A 113 -0.23 3.70 6.22
C ALA A 113 1.15 4.32 5.94
N LEU A 114 1.86 3.86 4.90
CA LEU A 114 3.16 4.41 4.49
C LEU A 114 3.08 5.87 4.03
N PHE A 115 1.95 6.30 3.46
CA PHE A 115 1.74 7.70 3.11
C PHE A 115 1.66 8.61 4.34
N ILE A 116 1.13 8.11 5.46
CA ILE A 116 1.03 8.84 6.73
C ILE A 116 2.40 8.88 7.42
N ASP A 117 3.05 7.72 7.54
CA ASP A 117 4.36 7.62 8.17
C ASP A 117 5.18 6.49 7.52
N SER A 118 6.04 6.88 6.57
CA SER A 118 6.95 5.96 5.86
C SER A 118 8.25 5.70 6.62
N SER A 119 8.58 6.50 7.65
CA SER A 119 9.91 6.49 8.27
C SER A 119 9.92 6.21 9.77
N GLY A 120 8.81 6.43 10.47
CA GLY A 120 8.72 6.32 11.92
C GLY A 120 8.36 4.92 12.42
N THR A 121 7.84 4.04 11.57
CA THR A 121 7.31 2.74 11.99
C THR A 121 7.51 1.64 10.93
N GLY A 122 8.23 0.58 11.31
CA GLY A 122 8.54 -0.55 10.42
C GLY A 122 7.37 -1.54 10.20
N LEU A 123 6.23 -1.35 10.86
CA LEU A 123 5.14 -2.33 10.87
C LEU A 123 4.45 -2.50 9.51
N ALA A 124 4.07 -1.39 8.85
CA ALA A 124 3.48 -1.44 7.52
C ALA A 124 4.44 -2.05 6.48
N LEU A 125 5.73 -1.72 6.57
CA LEU A 125 6.77 -2.29 5.70
C LEU A 125 7.00 -3.79 5.96
N HIS A 126 6.97 -4.21 7.23
CA HIS A 126 7.04 -5.62 7.58
C HIS A 126 5.86 -6.42 7.01
N ASN A 127 4.64 -5.90 7.15
CA ASN A 127 3.45 -6.53 6.59
C ASN A 127 3.48 -6.53 5.06
N MET A 128 3.96 -5.44 4.44
CA MET A 128 4.18 -5.35 2.99
C MET A 128 5.14 -6.45 2.50
N GLY A 129 6.24 -6.69 3.24
CA GLY A 129 7.17 -7.77 2.93
C GLY A 129 6.53 -9.15 2.97
N ASN A 130 5.71 -9.43 4.00
CA ASN A 130 4.98 -10.69 4.10
C ASN A 130 3.99 -10.88 2.93
N LEU A 131 3.20 -9.86 2.62
CA LEU A 131 2.25 -9.88 1.51
C LEU A 131 2.97 -10.15 0.18
N LEU A 132 4.00 -9.38 -0.12
CA LEU A 132 4.70 -9.49 -1.41
C LEU A 132 5.45 -10.82 -1.55
N ALA A 133 5.98 -11.38 -0.46
CA ALA A 133 6.58 -12.71 -0.46
C ALA A 133 5.55 -13.79 -0.80
N GLU A 134 4.34 -13.70 -0.23
CA GLU A 134 3.24 -14.62 -0.51
C GLU A 134 2.72 -14.48 -1.96
N LEU A 135 2.75 -13.27 -2.50
CA LEU A 135 2.39 -12.97 -3.89
C LEU A 135 3.51 -13.29 -4.90
N GLY A 136 4.69 -13.72 -4.44
CA GLY A 136 5.83 -14.05 -5.29
C GLY A 136 6.62 -12.86 -5.85
N ALA A 137 6.32 -11.63 -5.41
CA ALA A 137 7.09 -10.42 -5.73
C ALA A 137 8.29 -10.31 -4.77
N LEU A 138 9.24 -11.23 -4.90
CA LEU A 138 10.31 -11.47 -3.94
C LEU A 138 11.31 -10.31 -3.82
N GLU A 139 11.64 -9.60 -4.89
CA GLU A 139 12.56 -8.45 -4.80
C GLU A 139 11.88 -7.26 -4.10
N SER A 140 10.61 -7.02 -4.38
CA SER A 140 9.80 -6.02 -3.67
C SER A 140 9.61 -6.40 -2.19
N ALA A 141 9.42 -7.69 -1.89
CA ALA A 141 9.34 -8.20 -0.53
C ALA A 141 10.65 -7.97 0.24
N LYS A 142 11.80 -8.30 -0.37
CA LYS A 142 13.13 -8.07 0.17
C LYS A 142 13.31 -6.59 0.54
N LEU A 143 13.00 -5.68 -0.40
CA LEU A 143 13.10 -4.24 -0.18
C LEU A 143 12.20 -3.77 0.96
N ALA A 144 10.98 -4.31 1.06
CA ALA A 144 10.05 -3.97 2.14
C ALA A 144 10.60 -4.40 3.51
N PHE A 145 11.15 -5.61 3.63
CA PHE A 145 11.79 -6.07 4.87
C PHE A 145 13.03 -5.25 5.24
N GLN A 146 13.89 -4.92 4.27
CA GLN A 146 15.05 -4.06 4.51
C GLN A 146 14.63 -2.68 5.01
N ASN A 147 13.61 -2.08 4.38
CA ASN A 147 13.06 -0.80 4.80
C ASN A 147 12.42 -0.88 6.19
N ALA A 148 11.77 -2.00 6.55
CA ALA A 148 11.23 -2.20 7.90
C ALA A 148 12.33 -2.18 8.96
N VAL A 149 13.46 -2.85 8.71
CA VAL A 149 14.64 -2.84 9.61
C VAL A 149 15.29 -1.46 9.68
N ARG A 150 15.37 -0.74 8.55
CA ARG A 150 15.93 0.61 8.47
C ARG A 150 15.05 1.63 9.23
N ALA A 151 13.74 1.55 9.08
CA ALA A 151 12.79 2.40 9.80
C ALA A 151 12.80 2.10 11.30
N GLN A 152 12.92 0.82 11.69
CA GLN A 152 12.95 0.43 13.09
C GLN A 152 13.76 -0.85 13.29
N ALA A 153 14.90 -0.75 13.97
CA ALA A 153 15.83 -1.88 14.13
C ALA A 153 15.40 -2.91 15.21
N LEU A 154 14.12 -3.29 15.23
CA LEU A 154 13.55 -4.24 16.20
C LEU A 154 13.95 -5.69 15.89
N PRO A 155 14.17 -6.54 16.91
CA PRO A 155 14.52 -7.94 16.72
C PRO A 155 13.55 -8.71 15.80
N GLN A 156 12.25 -8.46 15.90
CA GLN A 156 11.26 -9.14 15.05
C GLN A 156 11.41 -8.81 13.57
N TYR A 157 11.77 -7.57 13.20
CA TYR A 157 11.93 -7.20 11.79
C TYR A 157 13.23 -7.76 11.22
N LYS A 158 14.30 -7.77 12.03
CA LYS A 158 15.56 -8.43 11.68
C LYS A 158 15.37 -9.93 11.45
N ASN A 159 14.68 -10.60 12.36
CA ASN A 159 14.41 -12.03 12.26
C ASN A 159 13.49 -12.33 11.06
N ALA A 160 12.48 -11.50 10.79
CA ALA A 160 11.62 -11.64 9.63
C ALA A 160 12.41 -11.52 8.32
N TYR A 161 13.31 -10.55 8.21
CA TYR A 161 14.15 -10.38 7.03
C TYR A 161 15.10 -11.57 6.82
N ILE A 162 15.79 -12.02 7.87
CA ILE A 162 16.65 -13.22 7.80
C ILE A 162 15.83 -14.44 7.35
N ARG A 163 14.66 -14.65 7.98
CA ARG A 163 13.78 -15.78 7.66
C ARG A 163 13.28 -15.72 6.21
N PHE A 164 12.95 -14.54 5.72
CA PHE A 164 12.57 -14.33 4.33
C PHE A 164 13.70 -14.76 3.38
N LEU A 165 14.93 -14.26 3.60
CA LEU A 165 16.07 -14.61 2.77
C LEU A 165 16.33 -16.13 2.78
N GLU A 166 16.33 -16.76 3.94
CA GLU A 166 16.56 -18.21 4.05
C GLU A 166 15.49 -19.05 3.34
N LEU A 167 14.25 -18.57 3.28
CA LEU A 167 13.13 -19.32 2.72
C LEU A 167 12.97 -19.11 1.21
N TYR A 168 13.15 -17.87 0.76
CA TYR A 168 12.81 -17.45 -0.61
C TYR A 168 14.02 -17.06 -1.46
N MET A 169 15.18 -16.82 -0.86
CA MET A 169 16.43 -16.47 -1.56
C MET A 169 17.64 -17.25 -0.98
N PRO A 170 17.55 -18.59 -0.80
CA PRO A 170 18.59 -19.38 -0.15
C PRO A 170 19.95 -19.33 -0.86
N GLU A 171 19.94 -19.05 -2.17
CA GLU A 171 21.13 -18.85 -3.00
C GLU A 171 21.88 -17.55 -2.65
N ASN A 172 21.22 -16.57 -2.03
CA ASN A 172 21.84 -15.31 -1.65
C ASN A 172 22.59 -15.44 -0.30
N THR A 173 23.60 -16.31 -0.28
CA THR A 173 24.32 -16.71 0.93
C THR A 173 25.02 -15.53 1.61
N GLU A 174 25.51 -14.57 0.83
CA GLU A 174 26.17 -13.38 1.36
C GLU A 174 25.17 -12.40 2.01
N ALA A 175 23.99 -12.18 1.43
CA ALA A 175 22.95 -11.38 2.08
C ALA A 175 22.45 -12.03 3.38
N ILE A 176 22.30 -13.37 3.40
CA ILE A 176 21.92 -14.11 4.61
C ILE A 176 22.97 -13.93 5.71
N LYS A 177 24.26 -14.08 5.35
CA LYS A 177 25.38 -13.90 6.28
C LYS A 177 25.43 -12.46 6.80
N ALA A 178 25.36 -11.46 5.91
CA ALA A 178 25.34 -10.06 6.28
C ALA A 178 24.19 -9.74 7.24
N ALA A 179 22.98 -10.21 6.95
CA ALA A 179 21.82 -10.00 7.84
C ALA A 179 22.00 -10.67 9.22
N LYS A 180 22.59 -11.86 9.29
CA LYS A 180 22.93 -12.52 10.56
C LYS A 180 24.00 -11.79 11.36
N ASP A 181 24.93 -11.15 10.67
CA ASP A 181 25.98 -10.31 11.26
C ASP A 181 25.49 -8.89 11.63
N GLY A 182 24.22 -8.57 11.36
CA GLY A 182 23.63 -7.26 11.66
C GLY A 182 23.76 -6.20 10.55
N ARG A 183 24.27 -6.58 9.38
CA ARG A 183 24.45 -5.72 8.19
C ARG A 183 23.26 -5.90 7.25
N TYR A 184 22.20 -5.12 7.48
CA TYR A 184 20.89 -5.28 6.82
C TYR A 184 20.68 -4.40 5.58
N THR A 185 21.45 -3.32 5.46
CA THR A 185 21.24 -2.23 4.50
C THR A 185 22.38 -2.06 3.52
N GLU A 186 23.40 -2.91 3.60
CA GLU A 186 24.47 -2.94 2.60
C GLU A 186 23.88 -3.56 1.33
N ASP A 187 23.89 -2.78 0.25
CA ASP A 187 23.62 -3.31 -1.08
C ASP A 187 24.81 -4.19 -1.45
N VAL A 188 24.67 -5.48 -1.17
CA VAL A 188 25.60 -6.49 -1.67
C VAL A 188 25.23 -6.72 -3.13
N VAL A 189 25.96 -6.06 -4.02
CA VAL A 189 25.84 -6.26 -5.46
C VAL A 189 26.84 -7.33 -5.85
N GLU A 190 26.37 -8.38 -6.51
CA GLU A 190 27.27 -9.36 -7.11
C GLU A 190 27.79 -8.79 -8.43
N VAL A 191 29.08 -8.46 -8.47
CA VAL A 191 29.77 -7.99 -9.67
C VAL A 191 30.79 -9.07 -10.04
N ASP A 192 30.60 -9.71 -11.20
CA ASP A 192 31.49 -10.77 -11.71
C ASP A 192 31.74 -11.95 -10.75
N GLY A 193 30.73 -12.30 -9.93
CA GLY A 193 30.82 -13.39 -8.94
C GLY A 193 31.50 -13.00 -7.63
N GLU A 194 31.82 -11.71 -7.44
CA GLU A 194 32.28 -11.16 -6.17
C GLU A 194 31.19 -10.29 -5.54
N SER A 195 30.97 -10.47 -4.24
CA SER A 195 30.06 -9.65 -3.46
C SER A 195 30.71 -8.32 -3.10
N VAL A 196 30.20 -7.24 -3.68
CA VAL A 196 30.65 -5.86 -3.44
C VAL A 196 29.66 -5.16 -2.53
N ILE A 197 30.14 -4.61 -1.41
CA ILE A 197 29.36 -3.72 -0.54
C ILE A 197 29.40 -2.32 -1.15
N MET A 198 28.24 -1.81 -1.56
CA MET A 198 28.10 -0.41 -1.99
C MET A 198 27.78 0.46 -0.76
N GLU A 199 28.64 1.45 -0.47
CA GLU A 199 28.43 2.49 0.56
C GLU A 199 27.56 3.65 0.06
#